data_AF-A0A1C2C4F3-F1
#
_entry.id   AF-A0A1C2C4F3-F1
#
_cell.length_a   1.000
_cell.length_b   1.000
_cell.length_c   1.000
_cell.angle_alpha   90.00
_cell.angle_beta   90.00
_cell.angle_gamma   90.00
#
_symmetry.space_group_name_H-M   'P 1'
#
loop_
_entity.id
_entity.type
_entity.pdbx_description
1 polymer ?
#
loop_
_entity_poly.entity_id
_entity_poly.type
_entity_poly.pdbx_seq_one_letter_code
_entity_poly.pdbx_strand_id
1 'polypeptide(L)'
;MLQQGSLRARSCAACHGANGISRQALYPSLAGLPEAQLTEALLQYRDGSRKHALMSPQARGLTDDDIALLAAYYALLPSPSQP
;
A
#
# COMPACT_ATOMS: atom_id res chain seq x y z
N MET A 1 6.97 -14.13 -4.55
CA MET A 1 6.31 -13.09 -3.73
C MET A 1 6.45 -11.70 -4.34
N LEU A 2 7.66 -11.14 -4.49
CA LEU A 2 7.86 -9.77 -4.98
C LEU A 2 7.23 -9.46 -6.36
N GLN A 3 7.28 -10.40 -7.30
CA GLN A 3 6.69 -10.20 -8.63
C GLN A 3 5.16 -10.22 -8.63
N GLN A 4 4.52 -10.93 -7.70
CA GLN A 4 3.07 -10.91 -7.56
C GLN A 4 2.62 -9.64 -6.83
N GLY A 5 3.36 -9.24 -5.77
CA GLY A 5 3.15 -7.96 -5.09
C GLY A 5 3.29 -6.77 -6.03
N SER A 6 4.28 -6.76 -6.92
CA SER A 6 4.46 -5.67 -7.90
C SER A 6 3.35 -5.61 -8.95
N LEU A 7 2.78 -6.75 -9.37
CA LEU A 7 1.62 -6.79 -10.27
C LEU A 7 0.37 -6.19 -9.60
N ARG A 8 0.11 -6.54 -8.35
CA ARG A 8 -1.00 -5.99 -7.56
C ARG A 8 -0.79 -4.51 -7.26
N ALA A 9 0.45 -4.08 -7.02
CA ALA A 9 0.82 -2.71 -6.71
C ALA A 9 0.59 -1.72 -7.87
N ARG A 10 0.46 -2.21 -9.12
CA ARG A 10 0.30 -1.35 -10.31
C ARG A 10 -0.88 -0.39 -10.21
N SER A 11 -2.00 -0.82 -9.64
CA SER A 11 -3.17 0.05 -9.46
C SER A 11 -2.94 1.10 -8.37
N CYS A 12 -2.19 0.76 -7.31
CA CYS A 12 -1.92 1.69 -6.21
C CYS A 12 -0.89 2.76 -6.61
N ALA A 13 0.01 2.44 -7.55
CA ALA A 13 1.00 3.38 -8.09
C ALA A 13 0.39 4.63 -8.75
N ALA A 14 -0.86 4.56 -9.22
CA ALA A 14 -1.56 5.71 -9.80
C ALA A 14 -1.71 6.89 -8.81
N CYS A 15 -1.88 6.58 -7.52
CA CYS A 15 -2.00 7.59 -6.46
C CYS A 15 -0.75 7.68 -5.59
N HIS A 16 -0.16 6.53 -5.24
CA HIS A 16 0.98 6.44 -4.31
C HIS A 16 2.36 6.50 -4.98
N GLY A 17 2.39 6.63 -6.31
CA GLY A 17 3.61 6.72 -7.11
C GLY A 17 4.19 5.36 -7.52
N ALA A 18 4.91 5.34 -8.65
CA ALA A 18 5.45 4.13 -9.27
C ALA A 18 6.32 3.28 -8.34
N ASN A 19 7.12 3.93 -7.48
CA ASN A 19 7.98 3.27 -6.50
C ASN A 19 7.45 3.47 -5.07
N GLY A 20 6.14 3.66 -4.89
CA GLY A 20 5.56 4.00 -3.58
C GLY A 20 5.99 5.38 -3.05
N ILE A 21 6.56 6.23 -3.91
CA ILE A 21 6.91 7.62 -3.59
C ILE A 21 5.94 8.52 -4.33
N SER A 22 5.01 9.09 -3.57
CA SER A 22 3.99 9.99 -4.11
C SER A 22 4.59 11.37 -4.43
N ARG A 23 4.10 11.98 -5.51
CA ARG A 23 4.40 13.38 -5.87
C ARG A 23 3.34 14.38 -5.39
N GLN A 24 2.26 13.89 -4.79
CA GLN A 24 1.12 14.68 -4.37
C GLN A 24 0.97 14.60 -2.86
N ALA A 25 0.90 15.74 -2.17
CA ALA A 25 0.78 15.77 -0.70
C ALA A 25 -0.47 15.05 -0.16
N LEU A 26 -1.54 14.96 -0.97
CA LEU A 26 -2.79 14.28 -0.63
C LEU A 26 -2.66 12.74 -0.59
N TYR A 27 -1.67 12.17 -1.27
CA TYR A 27 -1.44 10.73 -1.30
C TYR A 27 -0.12 10.43 -0.57
N PRO A 28 -0.14 9.67 0.52
CA PRO A 28 1.08 9.36 1.24
C PRO A 28 1.99 8.44 0.41
N SER A 29 3.29 8.62 0.56
CA SER A 29 4.27 7.63 0.12
C SER A 29 4.17 6.37 0.98
N LEU A 30 4.24 5.21 0.34
CA LEU A 30 4.18 3.89 0.98
C LEU A 30 5.56 3.22 1.09
N ALA A 31 6.52 3.67 0.29
CA ALA A 31 7.85 3.09 0.21
C ALA A 31 8.57 3.12 1.56
N GLY A 32 9.05 1.96 1.99
CA GLY A 32 9.80 1.80 3.24
C GLY A 32 8.97 1.95 4.51
N LEU A 33 7.63 2.04 4.43
CA LEU A 33 6.79 1.92 5.61
C LEU A 33 6.87 0.47 6.15
N PRO A 34 6.85 0.27 7.48
CA PRO A 34 6.86 -1.06 8.06
C PRO A 34 5.73 -1.93 7.50
N GLU A 35 6.06 -3.17 7.13
CA GLU A 35 5.10 -4.13 6.57
C GLU A 35 3.87 -4.28 7.48
N ALA A 36 4.07 -4.36 8.80
CA ALA A 36 2.99 -4.46 9.76
C ALA A 36 2.01 -3.28 9.69
N GLN A 37 2.51 -2.05 9.52
CA GLN A 37 1.67 -0.85 9.42
C GLN A 37 0.87 -0.84 8.11
N LEU A 38 1.48 -1.26 7.00
CA LEU A 38 0.82 -1.36 5.71
C LEU A 38 -0.29 -2.43 5.74
N THR A 39 0.01 -3.61 6.29
CA THR A 39 -0.96 -4.69 6.49
C THR A 39 -2.12 -4.24 7.36
N GLU A 40 -1.83 -3.67 8.53
CA GLU A 40 -2.86 -3.18 9.45
C GLU A 40 -3.76 -2.13 8.79
N ALA A 41 -3.19 -1.14 8.10
CA ALA A 41 -3.97 -0.11 7.43
C ALA A 41 -4.90 -0.71 6.36
N LEU A 42 -4.40 -1.63 5.52
CA LEU A 42 -5.21 -2.27 4.48
C LEU A 42 -6.33 -3.13 5.08
N LEU A 43 -6.06 -3.87 6.16
CA LEU A 43 -7.07 -4.64 6.88
C LEU A 43 -8.16 -3.72 7.45
N GLN A 44 -7.78 -2.66 8.15
CA GLN A 44 -8.73 -1.70 8.72
C GLN A 44 -9.57 -0.99 7.64
N TYR A 45 -8.99 -0.70 6.47
CA TYR A 45 -9.75 -0.15 5.35
C TYR A 45 -10.73 -1.15 4.74
N ARG A 46 -10.37 -2.43 4.71
CA ARG A 46 -11.19 -3.51 4.18
C ARG A 46 -12.35 -3.87 5.11
N ASP A 47 -12.10 -4.00 6.41
CA ASP A 47 -13.11 -4.36 7.42
C ASP A 47 -13.96 -3.16 7.88
N GLY A 48 -13.52 -1.94 7.58
CA GLY A 48 -14.25 -0.71 7.88
C GLY A 48 -13.94 -0.10 9.25
N SER A 49 -13.01 -0.67 10.01
CA SER A 49 -12.46 -0.11 11.26
C SER A 49 -11.80 1.24 11.00
N ARG A 50 -11.20 1.42 9.81
CA ARG A 50 -10.71 2.69 9.30
C ARG A 50 -11.47 3.05 8.02
N LYS A 51 -12.19 4.17 8.03
CA LYS A 51 -13.00 4.63 6.88
C LYS A 51 -12.27 5.74 6.14
N HIS A 52 -12.20 5.61 4.81
CA HIS A 52 -11.71 6.67 3.93
C HIS A 52 -12.38 6.57 2.56
N ALA A 53 -12.81 7.70 2.02
CA ALA A 53 -13.58 7.77 0.78
C ALA A 53 -12.87 7.07 -0.40
N LEU A 54 -11.54 7.19 -0.47
CA LEU A 54 -10.75 6.61 -1.54
C LEU A 54 -10.18 5.23 -1.23
N MET A 55 -9.75 4.95 0.01
CA MET A 55 -9.03 3.71 0.31
C MET A 55 -9.93 2.55 0.71
N SER A 56 -11.06 2.81 1.38
CA SER A 56 -12.02 1.77 1.74
C SER A 56 -12.60 1.00 0.53
N PRO A 57 -12.91 1.61 -0.64
CA PRO A 57 -13.30 0.82 -1.82
C PRO A 57 -12.12 0.04 -2.43
N GLN A 58 -10.89 0.57 -2.38
CA GLN A 58 -9.70 -0.12 -2.92
C GLN A 58 -9.35 -1.37 -2.11
N ALA A 59 -9.41 -1.27 -0.77
CA ALA A 59 -9.08 -2.38 0.12
C ALA A 59 -10.16 -3.48 0.13
N ARG A 60 -11.40 -3.16 -0.23
CA ARG A 60 -12.55 -4.07 -0.13
C ARG A 60 -12.43 -5.33 -0.99
N GLY A 61 -11.72 -5.24 -2.11
CA GLY A 61 -11.50 -6.36 -3.02
C GLY A 61 -10.24 -7.19 -2.74
N LEU A 62 -9.45 -6.83 -1.71
CA LEU A 62 -8.18 -7.49 -1.42
C LEU A 62 -8.37 -8.72 -0.55
N THR A 63 -7.77 -9.84 -0.95
CA THR A 63 -7.63 -11.02 -0.08
C THR A 63 -6.55 -10.79 0.97
N ASP A 64 -6.46 -11.67 1.96
CA ASP A 64 -5.37 -11.63 2.95
C ASP A 64 -3.99 -11.75 2.28
N ASP A 65 -3.89 -12.63 1.27
CA ASP A 65 -2.67 -12.81 0.47
C ASP A 65 -2.32 -11.54 -0.32
N ASP A 66 -3.30 -10.87 -0.93
CA ASP A 66 -3.05 -9.62 -1.65
C ASP A 66 -2.53 -8.54 -0.69
N ILE A 67 -3.11 -8.43 0.51
CA ILE A 67 -2.66 -7.48 1.53
C ILE A 67 -1.22 -7.78 1.95
N ALA A 68 -0.89 -9.04 2.28
CA ALA A 68 0.45 -9.43 2.67
C ALA A 68 1.47 -9.16 1.56
N LEU A 69 1.15 -9.50 0.31
CA LEU A 69 2.03 -9.26 -0.84
C LEU A 69 2.26 -7.77 -1.11
N LEU A 70 1.22 -6.93 -1.00
CA LEU A 70 1.33 -5.48 -1.17
C LEU A 70 2.15 -4.84 -0.05
N ALA A 71 1.89 -5.23 1.20
CA ALA A 71 2.61 -4.72 2.36
C ALA A 71 4.10 -5.07 2.30
N ALA A 72 4.43 -6.34 2.05
CA ALA A 72 5.81 -6.79 1.91
C ALA A 72 6.52 -6.09 0.73
N TYR A 73 5.82 -5.90 -0.40
CA TYR A 73 6.37 -5.19 -1.56
C TYR A 73 6.77 -3.75 -1.21
N TYR A 74 5.86 -2.95 -0.64
CA TYR A 74 6.14 -1.54 -0.34
C TYR A 74 7.14 -1.35 0.81
N ALA A 75 7.15 -2.25 1.80
CA ALA A 75 8.11 -2.22 2.90
C ALA A 75 9.56 -2.45 2.44
N LEU A 76 9.76 -3.19 1.36
CA LEU A 76 11.08 -3.44 0.78
C LEU A 76 11.57 -2.34 -0.16
N LEU A 77 10.72 -1.36 -0.49
CA LEU A 77 11.14 -0.22 -1.30
C LEU A 77 11.95 0.78 -0.46
N PRO A 78 12.92 1.49 -1.06
CA PRO A 78 13.68 2.53 -0.36
C PRO A 78 12.76 3.63 0.16
N SER A 79 12.83 3.92 1.46
CA SER A 79 12.07 5.02 2.06
C SER A 79 12.56 6.37 1.52
N PRO A 80 11.67 7.33 1.18
CA PRO A 80 12.09 8.65 0.71
C PRO A 80 12.87 9.47 1.77
N SER A 81 12.83 9.05 3.04
CA SER A 81 13.56 9.68 4.16
C SER A 81 14.84 8.93 4.56
N GLN A 82 15.15 7.78 3.96
CA GLN A 82 16.43 7.11 4.15
C GLN A 82 17.35 7.41 2.95
N PRO A 83 18.52 8.04 3.16
CA PRO A 83 19.53 8.21 2.12
C PRO A 83 20.16 6.88 1.69
#